data_AF-A0A7S0AYU7-F1
#
_entry.id   AF-A0A7S0AYU7-F1
#
_cell.length_a   1.000
_cell.length_b   1.000
_cell.length_c   1.000
_cell.angle_alpha   90.00
_cell.angle_beta   90.00
_cell.angle_gamma   90.00
#
_symmetry.space_group_name_H-M   'P 1'
#
loop_
_entity.id
_entity.type
_entity.pdbx_description
1 polymer ?
#
loop_
_entity_poly.entity_id
_entity_poly.type
_entity_poly.pdbx_seq_one_letter_code
_entity_poly.pdbx_strand_id
1 'polypeptide(L)'
;YHGIVYDKEEATALQYSENAIIINSFSKYYSMSGWRLGWMVIPEALIDPINRLQQNMFINAPTISQTAALKCWDADTLSELEGHVAKYRTSRGIILAELETIKEIDSTNVAPADGGFYVYIDLGEENIAPGLGSIAMCKALLEEENVAFTPGSDFEDPSGTLGDRRFRISYAGGVET
;
A
#
# COMPACT_ATOMS: atom_id res chain seq x y z
N TYR A 1 1.51 -0.38 -6.92
CA TYR A 1 2.12 0.76 -6.21
C TYR A 1 3.27 1.38 -6.97
N HIS A 2 3.87 0.69 -7.95
CA HIS A 2 4.78 1.28 -8.92
C HIS A 2 4.23 2.62 -9.45
N GLY A 3 5.07 3.66 -9.48
CA GLY A 3 4.71 5.05 -9.70
C GLY A 3 4.47 5.86 -8.42
N ILE A 4 4.32 5.22 -7.26
CA ILE A 4 4.21 5.91 -5.94
C ILE A 4 5.50 5.65 -5.16
N VAL A 5 6.54 6.41 -5.47
CA VAL A 5 7.85 6.39 -4.80
C VAL A 5 8.29 7.80 -4.45
N TYR A 6 9.06 7.94 -3.37
CA TYR A 6 9.40 9.26 -2.83
C TYR A 6 10.85 9.67 -3.03
N ASP A 7 11.76 8.97 -2.35
CA ASP A 7 13.15 9.39 -2.17
C ASP A 7 14.13 8.52 -2.96
N LYS A 8 13.63 7.49 -3.65
CA LYS A 8 14.42 6.49 -4.39
C LYS A 8 13.82 6.27 -5.78
N GLU A 9 14.68 5.89 -6.72
CA GLU A 9 14.23 5.37 -8.01
C GLU A 9 13.57 4.00 -7.84
N GLU A 10 12.48 3.80 -8.57
CA GLU A 10 11.79 2.52 -8.60
C GLU A 10 12.43 1.57 -9.59
N ALA A 11 12.46 0.29 -9.20
CA ALA A 11 12.91 -0.81 -10.05
C ALA A 11 11.77 -1.81 -10.22
N THR A 12 11.81 -2.55 -11.34
CA THR A 12 10.94 -3.69 -11.56
C THR A 12 11.76 -4.97 -11.53
N ALA A 13 11.20 -6.05 -10.97
CA ALA A 13 11.88 -7.35 -10.91
C ALA A 13 12.35 -7.85 -12.30
N LEU A 14 11.66 -7.42 -13.37
CA LEU A 14 12.02 -7.73 -14.75
C LEU A 14 13.42 -7.21 -15.14
N GLN A 15 13.92 -6.14 -14.53
CA GLN A 15 15.27 -5.62 -14.76
C GLN A 15 16.36 -6.62 -14.34
N TYR A 16 16.04 -7.54 -13.42
CA TYR A 16 17.00 -8.48 -12.84
C TYR A 16 16.77 -9.93 -13.27
N SER A 17 15.60 -10.24 -13.82
CA SER A 17 15.24 -11.60 -14.24
C SER A 17 14.12 -11.61 -15.27
N GLU A 18 14.39 -12.23 -16.42
CA GLU A 18 13.38 -12.54 -17.44
C GLU A 18 12.38 -13.60 -16.97
N ASN A 19 12.69 -14.31 -15.87
CA ASN A 19 11.80 -15.30 -15.25
C ASN A 19 10.86 -14.69 -14.21
N ALA A 20 10.90 -13.36 -14.00
CA ALA A 20 10.04 -12.69 -13.04
C ALA A 20 8.57 -12.67 -13.49
N ILE A 21 7.66 -12.91 -12.55
CA ILE A 21 6.22 -12.65 -12.71
C ILE A 21 5.92 -11.29 -12.06
N ILE A 22 5.49 -10.33 -12.85
CA ILE A 22 5.15 -8.98 -12.39
C ILE A 22 3.63 -8.87 -12.37
N ILE A 23 3.08 -8.45 -11.23
CA ILE A 23 1.66 -8.17 -11.07
C ILE A 23 1.50 -6.70 -10.73
N ASN A 24 0.62 -6.01 -11.44
CA ASN A 24 0.33 -4.61 -11.17
C ASN A 24 -1.15 -4.27 -11.41
N SER A 25 -1.58 -3.10 -10.96
CA SER A 25 -3.00 -2.74 -10.94
C SER A 25 -3.23 -1.24 -11.16
N PHE A 26 -4.37 -0.92 -11.76
CA PHE A 26 -4.86 0.46 -11.88
C PHE A 26 -5.39 1.02 -10.56
N SER A 27 -5.48 0.20 -9.51
CA SER A 27 -6.11 0.59 -8.25
C SER A 27 -5.40 1.72 -7.49
N LYS A 28 -4.07 1.85 -7.66
CA LYS A 28 -3.22 2.65 -6.77
C LYS A 28 -2.74 3.91 -7.45
N TYR A 29 -1.60 3.86 -8.18
CA TYR A 29 -1.07 5.03 -8.88
C TYR A 29 -2.13 5.68 -9.78
N TYR A 30 -2.86 4.88 -10.55
CA TYR A 30 -3.91 5.36 -11.45
C TYR A 30 -5.24 5.71 -10.76
N SER A 31 -5.35 5.62 -9.43
CA SER A 31 -6.54 5.98 -8.65
C SER A 31 -7.86 5.28 -9.05
N MET A 32 -7.78 4.07 -9.62
CA MET A 32 -8.95 3.32 -10.12
C MET A 32 -9.31 2.11 -9.23
N SER A 33 -9.30 2.24 -7.90
CA SER A 33 -9.50 1.11 -6.96
C SER A 33 -10.79 0.31 -7.20
N GLY A 34 -11.90 0.98 -7.52
CA GLY A 34 -13.19 0.35 -7.79
C GLY A 34 -13.33 -0.27 -9.20
N TRP A 35 -12.39 -0.04 -10.11
CA TRP A 35 -12.57 -0.33 -11.54
C TRP A 35 -12.20 -1.76 -11.94
N ARG A 36 -11.66 -2.55 -11.00
CA ARG A 36 -11.42 -3.98 -11.19
C ARG A 36 -10.50 -4.30 -12.38
N LEU A 37 -9.41 -3.54 -12.52
CA LEU A 37 -8.44 -3.72 -13.59
C LEU A 37 -7.00 -3.83 -13.06
N GLY A 38 -6.26 -4.73 -13.68
CA GLY A 38 -4.83 -4.90 -13.50
C GLY A 38 -4.21 -5.62 -14.69
N TRP A 39 -2.90 -5.81 -14.63
CA TRP A 39 -2.15 -6.48 -15.68
C TRP A 39 -1.00 -7.26 -15.05
N MET A 40 -0.43 -8.15 -15.86
CA MET A 40 0.76 -8.89 -15.48
C MET A 40 1.76 -8.92 -16.63
N VAL A 41 3.04 -9.02 -16.30
CA VAL A 41 4.10 -9.37 -17.23
C VAL A 41 4.66 -10.70 -16.75
N ILE A 42 4.78 -11.65 -17.67
CA ILE A 42 5.11 -13.05 -17.37
C ILE A 42 6.10 -13.60 -18.39
N PRO A 43 6.89 -14.63 -18.02
CA PRO A 43 7.68 -15.40 -18.97
C PRO A 43 6.78 -15.99 -20.06
N GLU A 44 7.28 -16.02 -21.29
CA GLU A 44 6.52 -16.48 -22.47
C GLU A 44 5.93 -17.88 -22.27
N ALA A 45 6.69 -18.79 -21.65
CA ALA A 45 6.25 -20.15 -21.34
C ALA A 45 5.00 -20.24 -20.42
N LEU A 46 4.66 -19.16 -19.71
CA LEU A 46 3.50 -19.10 -18.83
C LEU A 46 2.25 -18.50 -19.48
N ILE A 47 2.36 -17.91 -20.68
CA ILE A 47 1.23 -17.26 -21.37
C ILE A 47 0.07 -18.23 -21.59
N ASP A 48 0.35 -19.40 -22.17
CA ASP A 48 -0.68 -20.40 -22.48
C ASP A 48 -1.37 -20.97 -21.22
N PRO A 49 -0.64 -21.42 -20.19
CA PRO A 49 -1.25 -21.84 -18.92
C PRO A 49 -2.11 -20.75 -18.27
N ILE A 50 -1.64 -19.50 -18.23
CA ILE A 50 -2.36 -18.39 -17.60
C ILE A 50 -3.62 -18.03 -18.39
N ASN A 51 -3.56 -18.01 -19.72
CA ASN A 51 -4.73 -17.78 -20.56
C ASN A 51 -5.81 -18.84 -20.33
N ARG A 52 -5.42 -20.11 -20.19
CA ARG A 52 -6.37 -21.18 -19.85
C ARG A 52 -7.00 -20.95 -18.49
N LEU A 53 -6.22 -20.59 -17.47
CA LEU A 53 -6.77 -20.25 -16.15
C LEU A 53 -7.74 -19.07 -16.23
N GLN A 54 -7.37 -18.00 -16.93
CA GLN A 54 -8.22 -16.81 -17.08
C GLN A 54 -9.55 -17.15 -17.77
N GLN A 55 -9.51 -17.90 -18.87
CA GLN A 55 -10.71 -18.29 -19.62
C GLN A 55 -11.67 -19.15 -18.77
N ASN A 56 -11.14 -20.03 -17.92
CA ASN A 56 -11.95 -20.91 -17.08
C ASN A 56 -12.45 -20.25 -15.78
N MET A 57 -11.74 -19.26 -15.25
CA MET A 57 -12.07 -18.66 -13.94
C MET A 57 -12.74 -17.28 -14.03
N PHE A 58 -12.34 -16.43 -14.98
CA PHE A 58 -12.66 -15.00 -14.96
C PHE A 58 -13.15 -14.44 -16.29
N ILE A 59 -12.98 -15.18 -17.40
CA ILE A 59 -13.30 -14.80 -18.78
C ILE A 59 -12.49 -13.57 -19.24
N ASN A 60 -12.80 -12.36 -18.78
CA ASN A 60 -12.06 -11.13 -19.06
C ASN A 60 -12.31 -10.03 -18.01
N ALA A 61 -11.46 -8.99 -18.03
CA ALA A 61 -11.69 -7.79 -17.26
C ALA A 61 -12.80 -6.92 -17.88
N PRO A 62 -13.53 -6.10 -17.10
CA PRO A 62 -14.64 -5.30 -17.63
C PRO A 62 -14.21 -4.39 -18.79
N THR A 63 -14.91 -4.45 -19.92
CA THR A 63 -14.59 -3.65 -21.12
C THR A 63 -14.57 -2.14 -20.84
N ILE A 64 -15.50 -1.64 -19.99
CA ILE A 64 -15.55 -0.22 -19.62
C ILE A 64 -14.25 0.20 -18.93
N SER A 65 -13.74 -0.63 -18.01
CA SER A 65 -12.49 -0.36 -17.30
C SER A 65 -11.29 -0.40 -18.24
N GLN A 66 -11.24 -1.36 -19.16
CA GLN A 66 -10.18 -1.44 -20.17
C GLN A 66 -10.17 -0.18 -21.05
N THR A 67 -11.33 0.29 -21.50
CA THR A 67 -11.45 1.51 -22.31
C THR A 67 -11.04 2.76 -21.53
N ALA A 68 -11.47 2.89 -20.27
CA ALA A 68 -11.10 4.03 -19.43
C ALA A 68 -9.60 4.06 -19.15
N ALA A 69 -8.98 2.90 -18.92
CA ALA A 69 -7.55 2.78 -18.64
C ALA A 69 -6.66 3.29 -19.78
N LEU A 70 -7.12 3.25 -21.03
CA LEU A 70 -6.39 3.84 -22.16
C LEU A 70 -6.12 5.34 -21.99
N LYS A 71 -6.93 6.02 -21.17
CA LYS A 71 -6.78 7.45 -20.85
C LYS A 71 -5.79 7.75 -19.74
N CYS A 72 -5.37 6.74 -18.98
CA CYS A 72 -4.40 6.92 -17.90
C CYS A 72 -3.04 7.44 -18.36
N TRP A 73 -2.72 7.33 -19.65
CA TRP A 73 -1.46 7.78 -20.23
C TRP A 73 -1.59 9.08 -21.05
N ASP A 74 -2.77 9.71 -21.08
CA ASP A 74 -2.92 11.06 -21.63
C ASP A 74 -2.16 12.05 -20.72
N ALA A 75 -1.55 13.08 -21.31
CA ALA A 75 -0.65 14.00 -20.58
C ALA A 75 -1.33 14.70 -19.39
N ASP A 76 -2.57 15.13 -19.56
CA ASP A 76 -3.34 15.79 -18.50
C ASP A 76 -3.65 14.83 -17.34
N THR A 77 -3.97 13.57 -17.65
CA THR A 77 -4.20 12.54 -16.63
C THR A 77 -2.93 12.21 -15.87
N LEU A 78 -1.79 12.05 -16.55
CA LEU A 78 -0.50 11.85 -15.88
C LEU A 78 -0.17 13.02 -14.94
N SER A 79 -0.42 14.26 -15.38
CA SER A 79 -0.21 15.43 -14.52
C SER A 79 -1.09 15.41 -13.26
N GLU A 80 -2.33 14.94 -13.35
CA GLU A 80 -3.22 14.76 -12.20
C GLU A 80 -2.68 13.69 -11.24
N LEU A 81 -2.25 12.54 -11.78
CA LEU A 81 -1.73 11.43 -10.98
C LEU A 81 -0.43 11.80 -10.25
N GLU A 82 0.48 12.54 -10.89
CA GLU A 82 1.67 13.09 -10.22
C GLU A 82 1.28 14.08 -9.11
N GLY A 83 0.21 14.85 -9.31
CA GLY A 83 -0.39 15.67 -8.27
C GLY A 83 -0.85 14.86 -7.05
N HIS A 84 -1.39 13.66 -7.24
CA HIS A 84 -1.71 12.75 -6.13
C HIS A 84 -0.46 12.28 -5.39
N VAL A 85 0.60 11.90 -6.12
CA VAL A 85 1.87 11.48 -5.51
C VAL A 85 2.48 12.60 -4.67
N ALA A 86 2.44 13.85 -5.14
CA ALA A 86 2.88 15.01 -4.39
C ALA A 86 2.07 15.24 -3.09
N LYS A 87 0.75 15.03 -3.13
CA LYS A 87 -0.10 15.06 -1.92
C LYS A 87 0.31 13.96 -0.93
N TYR A 88 0.52 12.73 -1.41
CA TYR A 88 0.97 11.64 -0.54
C TYR A 88 2.34 11.92 0.08
N ARG A 89 3.27 12.55 -0.66
CA ARG A 89 4.58 12.96 -0.12
C ARG A 89 4.42 13.94 1.04
N THR A 90 3.47 14.88 0.92
CA THR A 90 3.18 15.85 1.98
C THR A 90 2.57 15.17 3.21
N SER A 91 1.54 14.33 3.02
CA SER A 91 0.92 13.56 4.11
C SER A 91 1.93 12.64 4.80
N ARG A 92 2.81 11.97 4.04
CA ARG A 92 3.90 11.16 4.57
C ARG A 92 4.81 11.99 5.49
N GLY A 93 5.24 13.16 5.04
CA GLY A 93 6.14 14.02 5.81
C GLY A 93 5.53 14.43 7.16
N ILE A 94 4.24 14.76 7.18
CA ILE A 94 3.53 15.10 8.42
C ILE A 94 3.48 13.91 9.35
N ILE A 95 3.02 12.74 8.88
CA ILE A 95 2.93 11.54 9.74
C ILE A 95 4.29 11.16 10.31
N LEU A 96 5.36 11.17 9.51
CA LEU A 96 6.70 10.85 10.00
C LEU A 96 7.19 11.88 11.03
N ALA A 97 6.99 13.18 10.78
CA ALA A 97 7.37 14.22 11.73
C ALA A 97 6.60 14.11 13.06
N GLU A 98 5.31 13.81 13.03
CA GLU A 98 4.52 13.61 14.25
C GLU A 98 4.96 12.36 15.02
N LEU A 99 5.28 11.26 14.33
CA LEU A 99 5.80 10.05 14.98
C LEU A 99 7.14 10.28 15.66
N GLU A 100 8.01 11.11 15.09
CA GLU A 100 9.28 11.51 15.71
C GLU A 100 9.09 12.29 17.04
N THR A 101 7.92 12.88 17.27
CA THR A 101 7.63 13.57 18.54
C THR A 101 7.26 12.64 19.69
N ILE A 102 6.88 11.39 19.39
CA ILE A 102 6.45 10.39 20.37
C ILE A 102 7.67 9.70 20.97
N LYS A 103 8.03 10.06 22.20
CA LYS A 103 9.28 9.62 22.85
C LYS A 103 9.33 8.13 23.15
N GLU A 104 8.17 7.53 23.31
CA GLU A 104 7.99 6.10 23.60
C GLU A 104 8.26 5.22 22.36
N ILE A 105 8.25 5.79 21.15
CA ILE A 105 8.50 5.07 19.90
C ILE A 105 9.90 5.43 19.40
N ASP A 106 10.82 4.47 19.40
CA ASP A 106 12.11 4.66 18.76
C ASP A 106 11.92 4.85 17.25
N SER A 107 12.65 5.80 16.66
CA SER A 107 12.82 5.96 15.21
C SER A 107 13.11 4.64 14.47
N THR A 108 13.84 3.70 15.10
CA THR A 108 14.13 2.38 14.50
C THR A 108 12.91 1.47 14.40
N ASN A 109 11.85 1.79 15.14
CA ASN A 109 10.59 1.06 15.13
C ASN A 109 9.60 1.58 14.08
N VAL A 110 9.98 2.62 13.31
CA VAL A 110 9.21 3.11 12.17
C VAL A 110 9.88 2.59 10.89
N ALA A 111 9.16 1.74 10.14
CA ALA A 111 9.70 1.20 8.90
C ALA A 111 9.87 2.32 7.84
N PRO A 112 10.94 2.29 7.01
CA PRO A 112 11.11 3.26 5.93
C PRO A 112 9.92 3.26 4.98
N ALA A 113 9.19 4.38 4.93
CA ALA A 113 8.05 4.56 4.03
C ALA A 113 8.52 5.02 2.64
N ASP A 114 9.37 4.25 1.96
CA ASP A 114 10.03 4.66 0.71
C ASP A 114 9.06 4.83 -0.49
N GLY A 115 7.88 4.22 -0.40
CA GLY A 115 6.84 4.29 -1.42
C GLY A 115 5.50 3.74 -0.95
N GLY A 116 4.51 3.69 -1.84
CA GLY A 116 3.13 3.43 -1.47
C GLY A 116 2.53 4.58 -0.66
N PHE A 117 1.56 4.31 0.21
CA PHE A 117 0.97 5.35 1.06
C PHE A 117 0.68 4.87 2.49
N TYR A 118 1.59 4.08 3.04
CA TYR A 118 1.49 3.54 4.39
C TYR A 118 2.75 3.82 5.21
N VAL A 119 2.56 4.04 6.51
CA VAL A 119 3.62 3.91 7.52
C VAL A 119 3.32 2.67 8.34
N TYR A 120 4.36 1.87 8.60
CA TYR A 120 4.29 0.70 9.45
C TYR A 120 5.14 0.95 10.70
N ILE A 121 4.52 0.80 11.87
CA ILE A 121 5.09 1.23 13.16
C ILE A 121 5.04 0.06 14.11
N ASP A 122 6.12 -0.16 14.84
CA ASP A 122 6.21 -1.04 15.99
C ASP A 122 6.21 -0.16 17.26
N LEU A 123 5.31 -0.42 18.20
CA LEU A 123 5.28 0.35 19.44
C LEU A 123 6.38 -0.07 20.42
N GLY A 124 7.07 -1.18 20.20
CA GLY A 124 7.97 -1.77 21.20
C GLY A 124 7.21 -2.64 22.20
N GLU A 125 7.87 -3.66 22.73
CA GLU A 125 7.26 -4.64 23.64
C GLU A 125 6.90 -4.01 24.99
N GLU A 126 7.72 -3.07 25.45
CA GLU A 126 7.56 -2.29 26.67
C GLU A 126 6.29 -1.44 26.70
N ASN A 127 5.75 -1.10 25.53
CA ASN A 127 4.55 -0.29 25.38
C ASN A 127 3.27 -1.13 25.21
N ILE A 128 3.38 -2.47 25.25
CA ILE A 128 2.22 -3.37 25.17
C ILE A 128 1.95 -4.02 26.52
N ALA A 129 0.77 -3.76 27.06
CA ALA A 129 0.30 -4.44 28.27
C ALA A 129 -0.39 -5.77 27.91
N PRO A 130 -0.31 -6.80 28.78
CA PRO A 130 -1.00 -8.08 28.56
C PRO A 130 -2.50 -7.88 28.31
N GLY A 131 -2.98 -8.41 27.18
CA GLY A 131 -4.38 -8.29 26.76
C GLY A 131 -4.74 -6.96 26.08
N LEU A 132 -3.79 -6.04 25.90
CA LEU A 132 -3.95 -4.75 25.23
C LEU A 132 -3.02 -4.62 24.02
N GLY A 133 -3.19 -5.53 23.05
CA GLY A 133 -2.47 -5.52 21.78
C GLY A 133 -3.11 -4.61 20.71
N SER A 134 -2.58 -4.67 19.50
CA SER A 134 -2.89 -3.75 18.41
C SER A 134 -4.37 -3.67 18.04
N ILE A 135 -5.09 -4.79 18.11
CA ILE A 135 -6.55 -4.83 17.88
C ILE A 135 -7.28 -3.98 18.92
N ALA A 136 -6.94 -4.15 20.21
CA ALA A 136 -7.58 -3.41 21.30
C ALA A 136 -7.29 -1.92 21.20
N MET A 137 -6.05 -1.55 20.86
CA MET A 137 -5.66 -0.16 20.67
C MET A 137 -6.32 0.49 19.44
N CYS A 138 -6.37 -0.19 18.29
CA CYS A 138 -7.10 0.30 17.11
C CYS A 138 -8.58 0.55 17.42
N LYS A 139 -9.19 -0.32 18.23
CA LYS A 139 -10.58 -0.14 18.66
C LYS A 139 -10.72 1.08 19.58
N ALA A 140 -9.85 1.24 20.57
CA ALA A 140 -9.88 2.39 21.47
C ALA A 140 -9.69 3.71 20.71
N LEU A 141 -8.70 3.79 19.82
CA LEU A 141 -8.47 4.97 18.96
C LEU A 141 -9.66 5.29 18.06
N LEU A 142 -10.37 4.28 17.56
CA LEU A 142 -11.58 4.49 16.79
C LEU A 142 -12.73 5.01 17.64
N GLU A 143 -12.94 4.46 18.84
CA GLU A 143 -14.08 4.79 19.71
C GLU A 143 -13.87 6.12 20.46
N GLU A 144 -12.65 6.42 20.88
CA GLU A 144 -12.32 7.57 21.73
C GLU A 144 -11.82 8.76 20.90
N GLU A 145 -10.98 8.52 19.89
CA GLU A 145 -10.33 9.57 19.09
C GLU A 145 -10.92 9.71 17.68
N ASN A 146 -11.86 8.83 17.29
CA ASN A 146 -12.43 8.77 15.93
C ASN A 146 -11.37 8.53 14.83
N VAL A 147 -10.27 7.85 15.17
CA VAL A 147 -9.18 7.55 14.23
C VAL A 147 -9.08 6.05 13.99
N ALA A 148 -9.21 5.66 12.72
CA ALA A 148 -9.10 4.26 12.30
C ALA A 148 -7.68 3.92 11.84
N PHE A 149 -7.02 2.98 12.52
CA PHE A 149 -5.78 2.34 12.07
C PHE A 149 -6.01 0.86 11.76
N THR A 150 -5.04 0.23 11.08
CA THR A 150 -5.08 -1.22 10.83
C THR A 150 -4.13 -1.93 11.82
N PRO A 151 -4.59 -2.94 12.57
CA PRO A 151 -3.74 -3.69 13.48
C PRO A 151 -2.68 -4.50 12.73
N GLY A 152 -1.52 -4.70 13.36
CA GLY A 152 -0.41 -5.49 12.82
C GLY A 152 -0.73 -6.97 12.67
N SER A 153 -1.70 -7.48 13.43
CA SER A 153 -2.18 -8.86 13.35
C SER A 153 -2.64 -9.29 11.96
N ASP A 154 -3.02 -8.35 11.10
CA ASP A 154 -3.41 -8.63 9.71
C ASP A 154 -2.20 -8.90 8.78
N PHE A 155 -0.99 -8.53 9.20
CA PHE A 155 0.23 -8.57 8.38
C PHE A 155 1.33 -9.47 8.92
N GLU A 156 1.32 -9.73 10.23
CA GLU A 156 2.35 -10.50 10.91
C GLU A 156 2.00 -12.00 10.98
N ASP A 157 3.02 -12.83 11.24
CA ASP A 157 2.82 -14.25 11.51
C ASP A 157 1.92 -14.42 12.75
N PRO A 158 0.76 -15.10 12.63
CA PRO A 158 -0.16 -15.28 13.75
C PRO A 158 0.39 -16.15 14.88
N SER A 159 1.51 -16.87 14.66
CA SER A 159 2.21 -17.61 15.71
C SER A 159 3.20 -16.75 16.51
N GLY A 160 3.50 -15.53 16.05
CA GLY A 160 4.39 -14.58 16.72
C GLY A 160 3.64 -13.52 17.53
N THR A 161 4.40 -12.64 18.18
CA THR A 161 3.87 -11.53 19.02
C THR A 161 3.96 -10.16 18.36
N LEU A 162 4.60 -10.07 17.19
CA LEU A 162 4.80 -8.79 16.49
C LEU A 162 3.48 -8.13 16.09
N GLY A 163 2.46 -8.94 15.78
CA GLY A 163 1.13 -8.46 15.43
C GLY A 163 0.46 -7.66 16.55
N ASP A 164 0.76 -7.95 17.81
CA ASP A 164 0.18 -7.26 18.97
C ASP A 164 0.76 -5.87 19.19
N ARG A 165 1.94 -5.58 18.65
CA ARG A 165 2.63 -4.31 18.88
C ARG A 165 2.76 -3.43 17.64
N ARG A 166 2.36 -3.92 16.47
CA ARG A 166 2.51 -3.21 15.20
C ARG A 166 1.21 -2.67 14.65
N PHE A 167 1.33 -1.60 13.87
CA PHE A 167 0.19 -0.88 13.28
C PHE A 167 0.55 -0.41 11.89
N ARG A 168 -0.47 -0.31 11.04
CA ARG A 168 -0.36 0.33 9.73
C ARG A 168 -1.26 1.56 9.67
N ILE A 169 -0.66 2.70 9.35
CA ILE A 169 -1.34 3.96 9.10
C ILE A 169 -1.40 4.18 7.59
N SER A 170 -2.59 4.48 7.06
CA SER A 170 -2.77 4.87 5.66
C SER A 170 -2.86 6.39 5.56
N TYR A 171 -2.02 7.01 4.74
CA TYR A 171 -2.03 8.46 4.50
C TYR A 171 -2.52 8.84 3.11
N ALA A 172 -3.30 7.97 2.47
CA ALA A 172 -3.91 8.22 1.15
C ALA A 172 -5.03 9.29 1.16
N GLY A 173 -5.54 9.68 2.34
CA GLY A 173 -6.64 10.64 2.47
C GLY A 173 -6.27 12.09 2.18
N GLY A 174 -4.99 12.44 2.14
CA GLY A 174 -4.51 13.82 2.00
C GLY A 174 -4.41 14.55 3.34
N VAL A 175 -4.20 15.87 3.27
CA VAL A 175 -3.99 16.75 4.44
C VAL A 175 -5.19 17.66 4.74
N GLU A 176 -6.14 17.73 3.83
CA GLU A 176 -7.35 18.55 3.98
C GLU A 176 -8.47 17.67 4.54
N THR A 177 -9.04 18.09 5.68
CA THR A 177 -10.27 17.55 6.28
C THR A 177 -11.51 18.11 5.62
#